data_AF-A0AA96ZXM7-F1
#
_entry.id   AF-A0AA96ZXM7-F1
#
_cell.length_a   1.000
_cell.length_b   1.000
_cell.length_c   1.000
_cell.angle_alpha   90.00
_cell.angle_beta   90.00
_cell.angle_gamma   90.00
#
_symmetry.space_group_name_H-M   'P 1'
#
loop_
_entity.id
_entity.type
_entity.pdbx_description
1 polymer ?
#
loop_
_entity_poly.entity_id
_entity_poly.type
_entity_poly.pdbx_seq_one_letter_code
_entity_poly.pdbx_strand_id
1 'polypeptide(L)'
;MNAYLWFGIPTVVKGILISLVFALIFRKQIKKYPLVFYIYPAAMFVWYGLFGLIRVLFDIRVTQVLGLSGTWVSDIMGLFRTLDLFAPFGIGLITIVMFIGVLPKTKTVIHLYQIRSELSIIGATLLVAHGFMRLSNAMEYLDGSYEGSFNLTVLAFGIIGPIILILILLPWLTSFKFIRKQMKPKTWKKLQTYFSVPMFIGMLLFGWAFTARAVGDYDLTALGDIILNSRGNAVSIKTGADFATSVLASKVYLMLLISYIWLRVKKIKEQKKKSGRQTAHE
;
A
#
# COMPACT_ATOMS: atom_id res chain seq x y z
N MET A 1 10.40 -14.92 -19.23
CA MET A 1 11.27 -15.29 -18.10
C MET A 1 10.68 -14.89 -16.73
N ASN A 2 9.36 -14.68 -16.65
CA ASN A 2 8.63 -14.22 -15.47
C ASN A 2 7.63 -15.30 -15.08
N ALA A 3 7.86 -16.05 -13.99
CA ALA A 3 6.79 -16.80 -13.32
C ALA A 3 7.21 -17.44 -11.98
N TYR A 4 8.46 -17.91 -11.85
CA TYR A 4 8.74 -18.92 -10.81
C TYR A 4 9.37 -18.39 -9.51
N LEU A 5 10.11 -17.28 -9.53
CA LEU A 5 10.83 -16.83 -8.32
C LEU A 5 9.90 -16.42 -7.16
N TRP A 6 8.64 -16.16 -7.46
CA TRP A 6 7.64 -15.67 -6.50
C TRP A 6 6.27 -16.34 -6.66
N PHE A 7 6.24 -17.51 -7.28
CA PHE A 7 5.03 -18.30 -7.44
C PHE A 7 4.50 -18.72 -6.07
N GLY A 8 3.20 -18.55 -5.81
CA GLY A 8 2.61 -18.95 -4.53
C GLY A 8 2.86 -18.00 -3.34
N ILE A 9 3.59 -16.89 -3.51
CA ILE A 9 3.80 -15.89 -2.45
C ILE A 9 2.82 -14.72 -2.62
N PRO A 10 2.05 -14.34 -1.57
CA PRO A 10 1.18 -13.16 -1.60
C PRO A 10 1.94 -11.86 -1.93
N THR A 11 1.38 -11.02 -2.81
CA THR A 11 1.99 -9.74 -3.22
C THR A 11 2.30 -8.82 -2.04
N VAL A 12 1.42 -8.77 -1.03
CA VAL A 12 1.65 -8.00 0.21
C VAL A 12 2.90 -8.46 0.96
N VAL A 13 3.18 -9.77 0.98
CA VAL A 13 4.37 -10.34 1.61
C VAL A 13 5.62 -9.95 0.81
N LYS A 14 5.56 -10.05 -0.53
CA LYS A 14 6.66 -9.59 -1.41
C LYS A 14 6.99 -8.13 -1.14
N GLY A 15 5.97 -7.28 -1.11
CA GLY A 15 6.09 -5.85 -0.83
C GLY A 15 6.78 -5.57 0.51
N ILE A 16 6.31 -6.18 1.60
CA ILE A 16 6.88 -5.98 2.93
C ILE A 16 8.34 -6.47 3.00
N LEU A 17 8.64 -7.65 2.46
CA LEU A 17 9.99 -8.20 2.49
C LEU A 17 10.96 -7.34 1.70
N ILE A 18 10.61 -6.96 0.47
CA ILE A 18 11.45 -6.12 -0.38
C ILE A 18 11.64 -4.74 0.24
N SER A 19 10.59 -4.13 0.79
CA SER A 19 10.66 -2.83 1.48
C SER A 19 11.53 -2.89 2.73
N LEU A 20 11.50 -4.00 3.48
CA LEU A 20 12.32 -4.18 4.67
C LEU A 20 13.79 -4.35 4.29
N VAL A 21 14.10 -5.20 3.32
CA VAL A 21 15.45 -5.39 2.80
C VAL A 21 16.00 -4.06 2.26
N PHE A 22 15.22 -3.36 1.44
CA PHE A 22 15.57 -2.03 0.93
C PHE A 22 15.88 -1.05 2.07
N ALA A 23 14.99 -0.94 3.06
CA ALA A 23 15.17 -0.02 4.18
C ALA A 23 16.40 -0.36 5.02
N LEU A 24 16.71 -1.64 5.21
CA LEU A 24 17.87 -2.08 5.99
C LEU A 24 19.19 -1.86 5.25
N ILE A 25 19.27 -2.19 3.96
CA ILE A 25 20.47 -2.04 3.13
C ILE A 25 20.79 -0.56 2.94
N PHE A 26 19.82 0.23 2.50
CA PHE A 26 20.03 1.62 2.10
C PHE A 26 19.88 2.63 3.24
N ARG A 27 19.70 2.21 4.50
CA ARG A 27 19.43 3.13 5.63
C ARG A 27 20.40 4.29 5.74
N LYS A 28 21.70 4.04 5.54
CA LYS A 28 22.74 5.08 5.67
C LYS A 28 22.65 6.06 4.50
N GLN A 29 22.43 5.53 3.29
CA GLN A 29 22.34 6.28 2.05
C GLN A 29 21.06 7.11 2.00
N ILE A 30 19.91 6.55 2.39
CA ILE A 30 18.63 7.27 2.49
C ILE A 30 18.77 8.46 3.45
N LYS A 31 19.45 8.26 4.59
CA LYS A 31 19.68 9.35 5.55
C LYS A 31 20.59 10.44 5.00
N LYS A 32 21.66 10.07 4.28
CA LYS A 32 22.67 11.00 3.77
C LYS A 32 22.22 11.73 2.50
N TYR A 33 21.55 11.03 1.59
CA TYR A 33 21.17 11.50 0.25
C TYR A 33 19.70 11.18 -0.07
N PRO A 34 18.72 11.69 0.71
CA PRO A 34 17.31 11.33 0.55
C PRO A 34 16.74 11.69 -0.82
N LEU A 35 17.21 12.78 -1.45
CA LEU A 35 16.72 13.24 -2.74
C LEU A 35 16.91 12.20 -3.85
N VAL A 36 18.02 11.45 -3.84
CA VAL A 36 18.28 10.40 -4.84
C VAL A 36 17.20 9.32 -4.78
N PHE A 37 16.75 8.96 -3.58
CA PHE A 37 15.70 7.96 -3.38
C PHE A 37 14.29 8.49 -3.69
N TYR A 38 14.12 9.80 -3.89
CA TYR A 38 12.84 10.39 -4.28
C TYR A 38 12.67 10.50 -5.80
N ILE A 39 13.76 10.44 -6.58
CA ILE A 39 13.72 10.60 -8.05
C ILE A 39 12.78 9.58 -8.69
N TYR A 40 12.97 8.29 -8.40
CA TYR A 40 12.16 7.24 -9.02
C TYR A 40 10.69 7.29 -8.58
N PRO A 41 10.34 7.39 -7.27
CA PRO A 41 8.95 7.61 -6.87
C PRO A 41 8.32 8.86 -7.47
N ALA A 42 9.07 9.96 -7.61
CA ALA A 42 8.57 11.18 -8.24
C ALA A 42 8.29 10.97 -9.73
N ALA A 43 9.17 10.27 -10.46
CA ALA A 43 8.95 9.90 -11.84
C ALA A 43 7.68 9.03 -12.00
N MET A 44 7.48 8.05 -11.11
CA MET A 44 6.26 7.25 -11.06
C MET A 44 5.02 8.08 -10.75
N PHE A 45 5.12 9.06 -9.86
CA PHE A 45 4.04 9.99 -9.57
C PHE A 45 3.67 10.84 -10.78
N VAL A 46 4.64 11.36 -11.53
CA VAL A 46 4.34 12.09 -12.77
C VAL A 46 3.72 11.15 -13.81
N TRP A 47 4.34 10.00 -14.05
CA TRP A 47 3.93 9.09 -15.12
C TRP A 47 2.58 8.42 -14.88
N TYR A 48 2.33 7.89 -13.68
CA TYR A 48 1.09 7.17 -13.37
C TYR A 48 0.09 8.02 -12.60
N GLY A 49 0.56 8.95 -11.77
CA GLY A 49 -0.30 9.83 -11.00
C GLY A 49 -0.82 11.00 -11.83
N LEU A 50 0.08 11.89 -12.27
CA LEU A 50 -0.30 13.11 -12.98
C LEU A 50 -0.89 12.81 -14.36
N PHE A 51 -0.27 11.95 -15.18
CA PHE A 51 -0.86 11.59 -16.47
C PHE A 51 -2.18 10.81 -16.31
N GLY A 52 -2.29 9.98 -15.26
CA GLY A 52 -3.55 9.30 -14.92
C GLY A 52 -4.66 10.31 -14.57
N LEU A 53 -4.33 11.32 -13.77
CA LEU A 53 -5.25 12.40 -13.42
C LEU A 53 -5.65 13.22 -14.65
N ILE A 54 -4.70 13.58 -15.52
CA ILE A 54 -4.99 14.31 -16.77
C ILE A 54 -5.91 13.50 -17.67
N ARG A 55 -5.67 12.19 -17.79
CA ARG A 55 -6.55 11.30 -18.54
C ARG A 55 -7.98 11.33 -17.99
N VAL A 56 -8.16 11.31 -16.67
CA VAL A 56 -9.49 11.33 -16.06
C VAL A 56 -10.18 12.70 -16.22
N LEU A 57 -9.44 13.80 -16.04
CA LEU A 57 -10.02 15.15 -16.05
C LEU A 57 -10.29 15.69 -17.46
N PHE A 58 -9.49 15.28 -18.45
CA PHE A 58 -9.50 15.88 -19.80
C PHE A 58 -9.65 14.87 -20.93
N ASP A 59 -9.73 13.56 -20.62
CA ASP A 59 -9.69 12.47 -21.60
C ASP A 59 -8.44 12.47 -22.51
N ILE A 60 -7.33 13.04 -22.01
CA ILE A 60 -6.07 13.14 -22.75
C ILE A 60 -5.12 12.01 -22.33
N ARG A 61 -4.74 11.17 -23.29
CA ARG A 61 -3.67 10.17 -23.12
C ARG A 61 -2.31 10.81 -23.36
N VAL A 62 -1.75 11.44 -22.32
CA VAL A 62 -0.47 12.19 -22.38
C VAL A 62 0.67 11.37 -23.02
N THR A 63 0.78 10.08 -22.72
CA THR A 63 1.82 9.22 -23.28
C THR A 63 1.70 9.03 -24.80
N GLN A 64 0.50 9.09 -25.35
CA GLN A 64 0.28 9.04 -26.81
C GLN A 64 0.55 10.40 -27.44
N VAL A 65 0.06 11.48 -26.83
CA VAL A 65 0.27 12.86 -27.32
C VAL A 65 1.76 13.20 -27.41
N LEU A 66 2.55 12.76 -26.43
CA LEU A 66 4.00 12.98 -26.41
C LEU A 66 4.80 11.94 -27.21
N GLY A 67 4.15 10.98 -27.89
CA GLY A 67 4.84 9.93 -28.65
C GLY A 67 5.68 8.99 -27.79
N LEU A 68 5.37 8.87 -26.49
CA LEU A 68 6.13 8.05 -25.54
C LEU A 68 5.62 6.61 -25.45
N SER A 69 4.46 6.30 -26.04
CA SER A 69 3.90 4.95 -26.10
C SER A 69 4.80 3.99 -26.88
N GLY A 70 5.19 2.86 -26.27
CA GLY A 70 6.03 1.85 -26.93
C GLY A 70 7.51 2.23 -27.03
N THR A 71 7.95 3.24 -26.29
CA THR A 71 9.35 3.64 -26.21
C THR A 71 10.05 2.98 -25.02
N TRP A 72 11.39 2.96 -25.05
CA TRP A 72 12.22 2.52 -23.91
C TRP A 72 11.88 3.28 -22.61
N VAL A 73 11.43 4.53 -22.70
CA VAL A 73 10.98 5.32 -21.54
C VAL A 73 9.73 4.68 -20.93
N SER A 74 8.76 4.30 -21.76
CA SER A 74 7.56 3.60 -21.28
C SER A 74 7.86 2.23 -20.69
N ASP A 75 8.89 1.53 -21.19
CA ASP A 75 9.33 0.25 -20.65
C ASP A 75 9.98 0.41 -19.27
N ILE A 76 10.86 1.41 -19.11
CA ILE A 76 11.49 1.72 -17.82
C ILE A 76 10.45 2.12 -16.77
N MET A 77 9.49 2.97 -17.16
CA MET A 77 8.41 3.36 -16.26
C MET A 77 7.49 2.17 -15.95
N GLY A 78 7.29 1.29 -16.93
CA GLY A 78 6.55 0.03 -16.82
C GLY A 78 7.19 -1.03 -15.94
N LEU A 79 8.51 -0.98 -15.69
CA LEU A 79 9.25 -2.06 -15.04
C LEU A 79 8.63 -2.48 -13.69
N PHE A 80 8.41 -1.54 -12.77
CA PHE A 80 7.82 -1.86 -11.46
C PHE A 80 6.39 -2.38 -11.55
N ARG A 81 5.66 -2.01 -12.60
CA ARG A 81 4.32 -2.55 -12.89
C ARG A 81 4.42 -3.98 -13.43
N THR A 82 5.33 -4.24 -14.37
CA THR A 82 5.55 -5.58 -14.95
C THR A 82 6.01 -6.61 -13.92
N LEU A 83 6.68 -6.17 -12.86
CA LEU A 83 7.12 -7.01 -11.75
C LEU A 83 6.09 -7.12 -10.61
N ASP A 84 4.91 -6.50 -10.75
CA ASP A 84 3.89 -6.39 -9.70
C ASP A 84 4.41 -5.79 -8.38
N LEU A 85 5.43 -4.93 -8.44
CA LEU A 85 6.07 -4.33 -7.26
C LEU A 85 5.61 -2.90 -6.96
N PHE A 86 4.98 -2.22 -7.93
CA PHE A 86 4.66 -0.80 -7.81
C PHE A 86 3.84 -0.46 -6.55
N ALA A 87 2.67 -1.04 -6.38
CA ALA A 87 1.85 -0.82 -5.19
C ALA A 87 2.37 -1.59 -3.96
N PRO A 88 2.75 -2.88 -4.04
CA PRO A 88 3.19 -3.63 -2.87
C PRO A 88 4.42 -3.05 -2.18
N PHE A 89 5.38 -2.49 -2.93
CA PHE A 89 6.54 -1.83 -2.34
C PHE A 89 6.14 -0.59 -1.52
N GLY A 90 5.21 0.23 -2.05
CA GLY A 90 4.64 1.36 -1.31
C GLY A 90 3.90 0.92 -0.04
N ILE A 91 3.05 -0.10 -0.13
CA ILE A 91 2.35 -0.71 1.01
C ILE A 91 3.36 -1.20 2.06
N GLY A 92 4.42 -1.88 1.63
CA GLY A 92 5.47 -2.40 2.51
C GLY A 92 6.20 -1.28 3.25
N LEU A 93 6.56 -0.20 2.57
CA LEU A 93 7.24 0.96 3.18
C LEU A 93 6.35 1.64 4.23
N ILE A 94 5.08 1.87 3.91
CA ILE A 94 4.12 2.46 4.86
C ILE A 94 3.88 1.51 6.04
N THR A 95 3.77 0.21 5.79
CA THR A 95 3.66 -0.81 6.85
C THR A 95 4.84 -0.70 7.82
N ILE A 96 6.07 -0.64 7.32
CA ILE A 96 7.26 -0.44 8.17
C ILE A 96 7.15 0.87 8.96
N VAL A 97 6.84 2.00 8.31
CA VAL A 97 6.71 3.33 8.94
C VAL A 97 5.68 3.36 10.07
N MET A 98 4.60 2.61 9.94
CA MET A 98 3.53 2.50 10.93
C MET A 98 3.92 1.57 12.07
N PHE A 99 4.51 0.41 11.79
CA PHE A 99 4.95 -0.56 12.80
C PHE A 99 6.11 -0.05 13.66
N ILE A 100 7.13 0.62 13.09
CA ILE A 100 8.22 1.23 13.91
C ILE A 100 7.68 2.31 14.86
N GLY A 101 6.48 2.84 14.58
CA GLY A 101 5.76 3.77 15.43
C GLY A 101 5.15 3.12 16.67
N VAL A 102 4.94 1.79 16.70
CA VAL A 102 4.29 1.07 17.81
C VAL A 102 5.16 -0.02 18.43
N LEU A 103 6.18 -0.52 17.71
CA LEU A 103 7.11 -1.54 18.20
C LEU A 103 8.03 -1.04 19.35
N PRO A 104 8.53 -1.97 20.19
CA PRO A 104 9.53 -1.66 21.21
C PRO A 104 10.83 -1.15 20.57
N LYS A 105 11.59 -0.35 21.32
CA LYS A 105 12.79 0.36 20.85
C LYS A 105 14.03 -0.54 20.79
N THR A 106 13.98 -1.55 19.93
CA THR A 106 15.17 -2.35 19.58
C THR A 106 16.15 -1.53 18.74
N LYS A 107 17.41 -1.98 18.64
CA LYS A 107 18.46 -1.34 17.81
C LYS A 107 17.99 -1.12 16.37
N THR A 108 17.35 -2.12 15.77
CA THR A 108 16.80 -2.05 14.40
C THR A 108 15.68 -1.03 14.30
N VAL A 109 14.71 -1.05 15.22
CA VAL A 109 13.59 -0.09 15.23
C VAL A 109 14.10 1.34 15.38
N ILE A 110 15.11 1.58 16.22
CA ILE A 110 15.72 2.91 16.39
C ILE A 110 16.36 3.37 15.07
N HIS A 111 17.13 2.52 14.39
CA HIS A 111 17.73 2.87 13.10
C HIS A 111 16.69 3.20 12.04
N LEU A 112 15.65 2.39 11.90
CA LEU A 112 14.56 2.65 10.95
C LEU A 112 13.76 3.89 11.32
N TYR A 113 13.64 4.21 12.62
CA TYR A 113 12.98 5.42 13.09
C TYR A 113 13.69 6.70 12.62
N GLN A 114 15.02 6.67 12.45
CA GLN A 114 15.79 7.83 11.99
C GLN A 114 15.53 8.21 10.52
N ILE A 115 15.10 7.24 9.71
CA ILE A 115 14.76 7.44 8.28
C ILE A 115 13.24 7.35 8.04
N ARG A 116 12.45 7.43 9.10
CA ARG A 116 11.00 7.20 9.05
C ARG A 116 10.28 8.14 8.09
N SER A 117 10.68 9.41 8.07
CA SER A 117 10.05 10.40 7.20
C SER A 117 10.40 10.15 5.73
N GLU A 118 11.64 9.77 5.45
CA GLU A 118 12.13 9.45 4.11
C GLU A 118 11.40 8.22 3.55
N LEU A 119 11.30 7.13 4.33
CA LEU A 119 10.53 5.94 3.95
C LEU A 119 9.05 6.26 3.72
N SER A 120 8.47 7.16 4.53
CA SER A 120 7.08 7.59 4.37
C SER A 120 6.87 8.38 3.09
N ILE A 121 7.80 9.27 2.72
CA ILE A 121 7.74 10.03 1.47
C ILE A 121 7.81 9.08 0.28
N ILE A 122 8.77 8.16 0.26
CA ILE A 122 8.92 7.18 -0.83
C ILE A 122 7.65 6.34 -0.97
N GLY A 123 7.20 5.72 0.12
CA GLY A 123 6.04 4.84 0.12
C GLY A 123 4.74 5.56 -0.25
N ALA A 124 4.48 6.71 0.36
CA ALA A 124 3.25 7.46 0.10
C ALA A 124 3.23 8.07 -1.31
N THR A 125 4.37 8.50 -1.86
CA THR A 125 4.43 8.97 -3.25
C THR A 125 4.00 7.89 -4.23
N LEU A 126 4.47 6.65 -4.04
CA LEU A 126 4.09 5.50 -4.87
C LEU A 126 2.60 5.16 -4.72
N LEU A 127 2.07 5.20 -3.49
CA LEU A 127 0.66 4.91 -3.23
C LEU A 127 -0.28 6.00 -3.76
N VAL A 128 0.10 7.27 -3.67
CA VAL A 128 -0.66 8.38 -4.27
C VAL A 128 -0.66 8.23 -5.80
N ALA A 129 0.50 7.94 -6.40
CA ALA A 129 0.61 7.67 -7.83
C ALA A 129 -0.27 6.50 -8.27
N HIS A 130 -0.28 5.40 -7.49
CA HIS A 130 -1.16 4.26 -7.72
C HIS A 130 -2.65 4.63 -7.58
N GLY A 131 -3.01 5.43 -6.58
CA GLY A 131 -4.38 5.87 -6.36
C GLY A 131 -4.92 6.71 -7.51
N PHE A 132 -4.16 7.72 -7.97
CA PHE A 132 -4.55 8.54 -9.12
C PHE A 132 -4.64 7.73 -10.42
N MET A 133 -3.72 6.79 -10.65
CA MET A 133 -3.79 5.87 -11.79
C MET A 133 -5.10 5.07 -11.82
N ARG A 134 -5.62 4.69 -10.65
CA ARG A 134 -6.84 3.87 -10.48
C ARG A 134 -8.13 4.68 -10.36
N LEU A 135 -8.06 6.00 -10.49
CA LEU A 135 -9.23 6.86 -10.36
C LEU A 135 -10.27 6.62 -11.47
N SER A 136 -9.81 6.30 -12.69
CA SER A 136 -10.68 5.89 -13.81
C SER A 136 -11.49 4.64 -13.46
N ASN A 137 -10.85 3.58 -12.99
CA ASN A 137 -11.54 2.37 -12.51
C ASN A 137 -12.56 2.70 -11.42
N ALA A 138 -12.23 3.59 -10.47
CA ALA A 138 -13.14 3.98 -9.42
C ALA A 138 -14.40 4.69 -9.97
N MET A 139 -14.25 5.52 -11.01
CA MET A 139 -15.37 6.16 -11.69
C MET A 139 -16.24 5.14 -12.44
N GLU A 140 -15.63 4.19 -13.16
CA GLU A 140 -16.34 3.09 -13.84
C GLU A 140 -17.16 2.23 -12.86
N TYR A 141 -16.69 2.06 -11.62
CA TYR A 141 -17.46 1.37 -10.58
C TYR A 141 -18.60 2.23 -10.00
N LEU A 142 -18.52 3.55 -10.08
CA LEU A 142 -19.52 4.48 -9.53
C LEU A 142 -20.62 4.85 -10.54
N ASP A 143 -20.31 4.88 -11.83
CA ASP A 143 -21.26 5.20 -12.91
C ASP A 143 -22.08 4.00 -13.39
N GLY A 144 -21.82 2.80 -12.85
CA GLY A 144 -22.55 1.58 -13.18
C GLY A 144 -22.14 0.95 -14.51
N SER A 145 -21.05 1.41 -15.14
CA SER A 145 -20.47 0.78 -16.33
C SER A 145 -19.92 -0.62 -16.06
N TYR A 146 -19.67 -0.95 -14.79
CA TYR A 146 -19.51 -2.33 -14.33
C TYR A 146 -20.88 -2.94 -14.03
N GLU A 147 -21.39 -3.80 -14.91
CA GLU A 147 -22.69 -4.47 -14.75
C GLU A 147 -22.82 -5.20 -13.39
N GLY A 148 -23.90 -4.90 -12.66
CA GLY A 148 -24.32 -5.66 -11.49
C GLY A 148 -24.64 -4.80 -10.26
N SER A 149 -25.53 -5.32 -9.41
CA SER A 149 -25.91 -4.73 -8.12
C SER A 149 -24.71 -4.37 -7.24
N PHE A 150 -24.92 -3.40 -6.33
CA PHE A 150 -23.91 -2.97 -5.35
C PHE A 150 -23.25 -4.18 -4.67
N ASN A 151 -21.95 -4.35 -4.89
CA ASN A 151 -21.17 -5.46 -4.37
C ASN A 151 -19.90 -4.96 -3.64
N LEU A 152 -19.18 -5.88 -3.00
CA LEU A 152 -17.94 -5.56 -2.27
C LEU A 152 -16.88 -4.88 -3.14
N THR A 153 -16.91 -5.06 -4.46
CA THR A 153 -15.99 -4.41 -5.42
C THR A 153 -16.29 -2.92 -5.55
N VAL A 154 -17.57 -2.55 -5.73
CA VAL A 154 -18.01 -1.15 -5.81
C VAL A 154 -17.71 -0.44 -4.49
N LEU A 155 -18.01 -1.07 -3.36
CA LEU A 155 -17.67 -0.51 -2.04
C LEU A 155 -16.16 -0.31 -1.86
N ALA A 156 -15.35 -1.31 -2.22
CA ALA A 156 -13.90 -1.22 -2.10
C ALA A 156 -13.35 -0.13 -3.02
N PHE A 157 -13.53 -0.25 -4.33
CA PHE A 157 -12.88 0.61 -5.32
C PHE A 157 -13.56 1.96 -5.53
N GLY A 158 -14.89 2.03 -5.49
CA GLY A 158 -15.64 3.26 -5.70
C GLY A 158 -15.71 4.17 -4.46
N ILE A 159 -15.65 3.60 -3.24
CA ILE A 159 -15.83 4.37 -2.00
C ILE A 159 -14.58 4.33 -1.10
N ILE A 160 -14.16 3.15 -0.67
CA ILE A 160 -13.06 3.02 0.31
C ILE A 160 -11.72 3.47 -0.29
N GLY A 161 -11.44 3.12 -1.54
CA GLY A 161 -10.23 3.51 -2.25
C GLY A 161 -10.01 5.04 -2.29
N PRO A 162 -10.97 5.82 -2.80
CA PRO A 162 -10.90 7.29 -2.79
C PRO A 162 -10.74 7.89 -1.38
N ILE A 163 -11.43 7.35 -0.37
CA ILE A 163 -11.26 7.80 1.02
C ILE A 163 -9.82 7.58 1.49
N ILE A 164 -9.24 6.40 1.23
CA ILE A 164 -7.85 6.11 1.58
C ILE A 164 -6.89 7.05 0.83
N LEU A 165 -7.17 7.35 -0.44
CA LEU A 165 -6.38 8.29 -1.24
C LEU A 165 -6.38 9.70 -0.61
N ILE A 166 -7.54 10.19 -0.16
CA ILE A 166 -7.61 11.47 0.56
C ILE A 166 -6.82 11.41 1.88
N LEU A 167 -6.97 10.31 2.62
CA LEU A 167 -6.30 10.13 3.92
C LEU A 167 -4.78 10.02 3.80
N ILE A 168 -4.23 9.57 2.67
CA ILE A 168 -2.78 9.50 2.46
C ILE A 168 -2.18 10.82 1.97
N LEU A 169 -2.94 11.64 1.22
CA LEU A 169 -2.45 12.92 0.68
C LEU A 169 -1.99 13.89 1.78
N LEU A 170 -2.75 14.02 2.86
CA LEU A 170 -2.43 14.97 3.94
C LEU A 170 -1.15 14.60 4.72
N PRO A 171 -0.98 13.35 5.23
CA PRO A 171 0.29 12.89 5.79
C PRO A 171 1.46 12.94 4.81
N TRP A 172 1.22 12.68 3.53
CA TRP A 172 2.25 12.73 2.48
C TRP A 172 2.78 14.15 2.29
N LEU A 173 1.90 15.13 2.01
CA LEU A 173 2.28 16.54 1.87
C LEU A 173 3.02 17.04 3.10
N THR A 174 2.48 16.79 4.29
CA THR A 174 3.09 17.25 5.56
C THR A 174 4.35 16.49 5.97
N SER A 175 4.76 15.44 5.24
CA SER A 175 6.03 14.75 5.46
C SER A 175 7.21 15.49 4.84
N PHE A 176 6.98 16.30 3.80
CA PHE A 176 8.05 17.08 3.17
C PHE A 176 8.58 18.16 4.11
N LYS A 177 9.92 18.31 4.16
CA LYS A 177 10.59 19.21 5.11
C LYS A 177 10.15 20.66 4.96
N PHE A 178 9.89 21.13 3.73
CA PHE A 178 9.49 22.51 3.48
C PHE A 178 8.08 22.81 4.03
N ILE A 179 7.12 21.89 3.91
CA ILE A 179 5.78 22.02 4.53
C ILE A 179 5.87 21.85 6.03
N ARG A 180 6.60 20.81 6.49
CA ARG A 180 6.72 20.51 7.91
C ARG A 180 7.29 21.67 8.74
N LYS A 181 8.26 22.42 8.20
CA LYS A 181 8.87 23.58 8.87
C LYS A 181 7.86 24.70 9.16
N GLN A 182 6.76 24.76 8.42
CA GLN A 182 5.71 25.78 8.59
C GLN A 182 4.68 25.40 9.68
N MET A 183 4.80 24.21 10.29
CA MET A 183 3.82 23.69 11.25
C MET A 183 4.39 23.62 12.67
N LYS A 184 3.56 23.97 13.67
CA LYS A 184 3.89 23.71 15.09
C LYS A 184 4.06 22.20 15.32
N PRO A 185 5.07 21.74 16.08
CA PRO A 185 5.33 20.30 16.30
C PRO A 185 4.12 19.53 16.86
N LYS A 186 3.36 20.15 17.79
CA LYS A 186 2.14 19.55 18.36
C LYS A 186 1.07 19.34 17.28
N THR A 187 0.81 20.35 16.45
CA THR A 187 -0.17 20.31 15.35
C THR A 187 0.21 19.26 14.30
N TRP A 188 1.49 19.24 13.89
CA TRP A 188 1.98 18.25 12.93
C TRP A 188 1.80 16.82 13.45
N LYS A 189 2.17 16.56 14.72
CA LYS A 189 2.00 15.24 15.34
C LYS A 189 0.52 14.85 15.43
N LYS A 190 -0.36 15.81 15.74
CA LYS A 190 -1.81 15.63 15.81
C LYS A 190 -2.35 15.18 14.44
N LEU A 191 -2.06 15.96 13.37
CA LEU A 191 -2.45 15.65 11.99
C LEU A 191 -1.94 14.27 11.56
N GLN A 192 -0.65 14.02 11.72
CA GLN A 192 -0.05 12.73 11.33
C GLN A 192 -0.70 11.55 12.06
N THR A 193 -1.11 11.71 13.32
CA THR A 193 -1.78 10.65 14.07
C THR A 193 -3.23 10.45 13.61
N TYR A 194 -3.99 11.53 13.42
CA TYR A 194 -5.41 11.44 13.04
C TYR A 194 -5.62 10.99 11.60
N PHE A 195 -4.66 11.21 10.70
CA PHE A 195 -4.81 10.79 9.30
C PHE A 195 -4.07 9.49 9.01
N SER A 196 -2.81 9.33 9.44
CA SER A 196 -2.04 8.13 9.06
C SER A 196 -2.58 6.84 9.71
N VAL A 197 -3.17 6.92 10.89
CA VAL A 197 -3.71 5.73 11.58
C VAL A 197 -4.96 5.20 10.88
N PRO A 198 -6.03 5.98 10.67
CA PRO A 198 -7.18 5.49 9.90
C PRO A 198 -6.80 5.19 8.46
N MET A 199 -5.89 5.94 7.84
CA MET A 199 -5.34 5.58 6.52
C MET A 199 -4.75 4.17 6.53
N PHE A 200 -3.91 3.83 7.51
CA PHE A 200 -3.26 2.52 7.58
C PHE A 200 -4.24 1.39 7.87
N ILE A 201 -5.19 1.61 8.79
CA ILE A 201 -6.27 0.66 9.07
C ILE A 201 -7.11 0.43 7.81
N GLY A 202 -7.53 1.52 7.14
CA GLY A 202 -8.28 1.49 5.89
C GLY A 202 -7.53 0.75 4.80
N MET A 203 -6.23 1.00 4.63
CA MET A 203 -5.38 0.29 3.67
C MET A 203 -5.34 -1.23 3.92
N LEU A 204 -5.22 -1.66 5.17
CA LEU A 204 -5.23 -3.10 5.51
C LEU A 204 -6.61 -3.73 5.30
N LEU A 205 -7.69 -3.02 5.66
CA LEU A 205 -9.07 -3.46 5.43
C LEU A 205 -9.40 -3.55 3.94
N PHE A 206 -8.97 -2.57 3.15
CA PHE A 206 -9.13 -2.57 1.70
C PHE A 206 -8.37 -3.74 1.06
N GLY A 207 -7.11 -3.97 1.47
CA GLY A 207 -6.33 -5.11 1.00
C GLY A 207 -6.96 -6.46 1.38
N TRP A 208 -7.48 -6.58 2.60
CA TRP A 208 -8.24 -7.74 3.03
C TRP A 208 -9.51 -7.94 2.21
N ALA A 209 -10.36 -6.92 2.06
CA ALA A 209 -11.62 -7.02 1.32
C ALA A 209 -11.37 -7.41 -0.15
N PHE A 210 -10.36 -6.79 -0.78
CA PHE A 210 -9.97 -7.12 -2.15
C PHE A 210 -9.54 -8.58 -2.31
N THR A 211 -8.69 -9.08 -1.39
CA THR A 211 -8.17 -10.45 -1.46
C THR A 211 -9.19 -11.50 -1.02
N ALA A 212 -10.05 -11.19 -0.06
CA ALA A 212 -11.17 -12.04 0.36
C ALA A 212 -12.22 -12.18 -0.76
N ARG A 213 -12.54 -11.09 -1.47
CA ARG A 213 -13.39 -11.14 -2.66
C ARG A 213 -12.78 -12.03 -3.74
N ALA A 214 -11.48 -11.87 -4.02
CA ALA A 214 -10.79 -12.69 -5.00
C ALA A 214 -10.91 -14.19 -4.68
N VAL A 215 -10.93 -14.59 -3.40
CA VAL A 215 -11.19 -16.00 -2.99
C VAL A 215 -12.59 -16.46 -3.40
N GLY A 216 -13.60 -15.60 -3.28
CA GLY A 216 -14.99 -15.89 -3.65
C GLY A 216 -15.24 -15.96 -5.16
N ASP A 217 -14.34 -15.44 -5.99
CA ASP A 217 -14.43 -15.52 -7.46
C ASP A 217 -14.06 -16.92 -8.00
N TYR A 218 -13.45 -17.79 -7.18
CA TYR A 218 -13.05 -19.13 -7.61
C TYR A 218 -14.20 -20.13 -7.42
N ASP A 219 -14.46 -20.93 -8.45
CA ASP A 219 -15.42 -22.03 -8.39
C ASP A 219 -14.86 -23.18 -7.53
N LEU A 220 -15.26 -23.17 -6.25
CA LEU A 220 -14.89 -24.19 -5.27
C LEU A 220 -15.62 -25.52 -5.51
N THR A 221 -16.70 -25.53 -6.30
CA THR A 221 -17.43 -26.76 -6.63
C THR A 221 -16.66 -27.60 -7.63
N ALA A 222 -16.03 -26.97 -8.63
CA ALA A 222 -15.11 -27.64 -9.53
C ALA A 222 -13.90 -28.27 -8.81
N LEU A 223 -13.36 -27.63 -7.76
CA LEU A 223 -12.30 -28.20 -6.93
C LEU A 223 -12.80 -29.39 -6.09
N GLY A 224 -14.02 -29.30 -5.55
CA GLY A 224 -14.68 -30.38 -4.82
C GLY A 224 -14.95 -31.61 -5.69
N ASP A 225 -15.43 -31.41 -6.92
CA ASP A 225 -15.74 -32.50 -7.85
C ASP A 225 -14.47 -33.23 -8.34
N ILE A 226 -13.35 -32.53 -8.53
CA ILE A 226 -12.07 -33.16 -8.87
C ILE A 226 -11.57 -34.03 -7.71
N ILE A 227 -11.68 -33.53 -6.46
CA ILE A 227 -11.18 -34.23 -5.27
C ILE A 227 -12.08 -35.42 -4.90
N LEU A 228 -13.40 -35.23 -4.90
CA LEU A 228 -14.36 -36.22 -4.41
C LEU A 228 -14.82 -37.19 -5.49
N ASN A 229 -15.00 -36.70 -6.72
CA ASN A 229 -15.64 -37.45 -7.79
C ASN A 229 -14.68 -37.78 -8.94
N SER A 230 -13.43 -37.27 -8.92
CA SER A 230 -12.49 -37.33 -10.06
C SER A 230 -13.12 -36.84 -11.37
N ARG A 231 -14.13 -35.96 -11.27
CA ARG A 231 -14.88 -35.39 -12.38
C ARG A 231 -14.73 -33.88 -12.32
N GLY A 232 -14.56 -33.23 -13.46
CA GLY A 232 -14.34 -31.78 -13.52
C GLY A 232 -13.14 -31.41 -14.38
N ASN A 233 -13.13 -30.18 -14.87
CA ASN A 233 -12.05 -29.67 -15.71
C ASN A 233 -10.78 -29.47 -14.85
N ALA A 234 -9.62 -29.91 -15.35
CA ALA A 234 -8.36 -29.73 -14.65
C ALA A 234 -8.15 -28.25 -14.25
N VAL A 235 -8.02 -27.98 -12.95
CA VAL A 235 -7.67 -26.64 -12.46
C VAL A 235 -6.21 -26.38 -12.80
N SER A 236 -5.95 -25.30 -13.54
CA SER A 236 -4.57 -24.95 -13.87
C SER A 236 -3.76 -24.70 -12.59
N ILE A 237 -2.48 -25.09 -12.59
CA ILE A 237 -1.55 -24.83 -11.46
C ILE A 237 -1.54 -23.34 -11.09
N LYS A 238 -1.69 -22.46 -12.09
CA LYS A 238 -1.80 -21.02 -11.90
C LYS A 238 -3.06 -20.64 -11.11
N THR A 239 -4.22 -21.17 -11.48
CA THR A 239 -5.49 -20.91 -10.79
C THR A 239 -5.43 -21.36 -9.32
N GLY A 240 -4.89 -22.56 -9.06
CA GLY A 240 -4.69 -23.06 -7.70
C GLY A 240 -3.74 -22.17 -6.87
N ALA A 241 -2.65 -21.69 -7.48
CA ALA A 241 -1.72 -20.77 -6.82
C ALA A 241 -2.32 -19.38 -6.58
N ASP A 242 -3.11 -18.85 -7.52
CA ASP A 242 -3.78 -17.55 -7.39
C ASP A 242 -4.86 -17.59 -6.28
N PHE A 243 -5.57 -18.71 -6.15
CA PHE A 243 -6.47 -18.99 -5.03
C PHE A 243 -5.71 -19.04 -3.70
N ALA A 244 -4.68 -19.88 -3.60
CA ALA A 244 -3.90 -20.05 -2.37
C ALA A 244 -3.25 -18.73 -1.93
N THR A 245 -2.70 -17.96 -2.88
CA THR A 245 -2.12 -16.64 -2.59
C THR A 245 -3.16 -15.62 -2.16
N SER A 246 -4.37 -15.64 -2.70
CA SER A 246 -5.48 -14.78 -2.27
C SER A 246 -5.90 -15.10 -0.83
N VAL A 247 -6.05 -16.38 -0.49
CA VAL A 247 -6.36 -16.82 0.88
C VAL A 247 -5.26 -16.40 1.86
N LEU A 248 -4.00 -16.66 1.51
CA LEU A 248 -2.86 -16.28 2.33
C LEU A 248 -2.74 -14.76 2.49
N ALA A 249 -2.93 -13.99 1.41
CA ALA A 249 -2.92 -12.53 1.45
C ALA A 249 -3.97 -11.98 2.41
N SER A 250 -5.21 -12.48 2.32
CA SER A 250 -6.32 -12.09 3.19
C SER A 250 -5.98 -12.31 4.67
N LYS A 251 -5.45 -13.49 5.02
CA LYS A 251 -4.98 -13.78 6.37
C LYS A 251 -3.85 -12.85 6.82
N VAL A 252 -2.89 -12.55 5.95
CA VAL A 252 -1.79 -11.63 6.25
C VAL A 252 -2.30 -10.23 6.55
N TYR A 253 -3.23 -9.69 5.77
CA TYR A 253 -3.83 -8.38 6.04
C TYR A 253 -4.54 -8.34 7.40
N LEU A 254 -5.30 -9.38 7.76
CA LEU A 254 -5.94 -9.48 9.08
C LEU A 254 -4.92 -9.58 10.21
N MET A 255 -3.88 -10.40 10.06
CA MET A 255 -2.81 -10.52 11.07
C MET A 255 -2.09 -9.18 11.29
N LEU A 256 -1.79 -8.45 10.22
CA LEU A 256 -1.19 -7.11 10.30
C LEU A 256 -2.13 -6.12 11.00
N LEU A 257 -3.44 -6.16 10.69
CA LEU A 257 -4.43 -5.29 11.29
C LEU A 257 -4.56 -5.54 12.79
N ILE A 258 -4.78 -6.80 13.19
CA ILE A 258 -4.94 -7.20 14.58
C ILE A 258 -3.68 -6.89 15.38
N SER A 259 -2.51 -7.27 14.88
CA SER A 259 -1.23 -7.01 15.55
C SER A 259 -0.95 -5.51 15.71
N TYR A 260 -1.24 -4.71 14.68
CA TYR A 260 -1.07 -3.26 14.74
C TYR A 260 -1.98 -2.62 15.79
N ILE A 261 -3.28 -2.97 15.80
CA ILE A 261 -4.25 -2.45 16.77
C ILE A 261 -3.83 -2.85 18.18
N TRP A 262 -3.49 -4.12 18.40
CA TRP A 262 -3.05 -4.62 19.70
C TRP A 262 -1.80 -3.88 20.22
N LEU A 263 -0.75 -3.77 19.39
CA LEU A 263 0.48 -3.05 19.75
C LEU A 263 0.20 -1.57 20.05
N ARG A 264 -0.69 -0.94 19.28
CA ARG A 264 -1.04 0.47 19.46
C ARG A 264 -1.80 0.70 20.75
N VAL A 265 -2.79 -0.14 21.08
CA VAL A 265 -3.53 -0.06 22.34
C VAL A 265 -2.61 -0.30 23.53
N LYS A 266 -1.75 -1.34 23.45
CA LYS A 266 -0.74 -1.62 24.47
C LYS A 266 0.16 -0.41 24.73
N LYS A 267 0.67 0.21 23.67
CA LYS A 267 1.52 1.40 23.76
C LYS A 267 0.80 2.61 24.38
N ILE A 268 -0.46 2.84 24.04
CA ILE A 268 -1.26 3.93 24.64
C ILE A 268 -1.45 3.69 26.14
N LYS A 269 -1.75 2.45 26.56
CA LYS A 269 -1.87 2.09 27.98
C LYS A 269 -0.56 2.32 28.74
N GLU A 270 0.57 1.90 28.18
CA GLU A 270 1.90 2.11 28.76
C GLU A 270 2.25 3.60 28.90
N GLN A 271 1.89 4.43 27.92
CA GLN A 271 2.11 5.88 27.97
C GLN A 271 1.27 6.55 29.06
N LYS A 272 -0.01 6.19 29.19
CA LYS A 272 -0.90 6.69 30.26
C LYS A 272 -0.40 6.29 31.65
N LYS A 273 0.08 5.05 31.81
CA LYS A 273 0.65 4.58 33.08
C LYS A 273 1.91 5.38 33.48
N LYS A 274 2.75 5.75 32.51
CA LYS A 274 3.94 6.56 32.76
C LYS A 274 3.61 8.00 33.13
N SER A 275 2.67 8.64 32.43
CA SER A 275 2.25 10.01 32.75
C SER A 275 1.54 10.10 34.10
N GLY A 276 0.68 9.13 34.45
CA GLY A 276 -0.01 9.10 35.75
C GLY A 276 0.91 8.82 36.94
N ARG A 277 2.05 8.15 36.73
CA ARG A 277 3.09 7.99 37.77
C ARG A 277 3.91 9.27 37.98
N GLN A 278 4.13 10.06 36.94
CA GLN A 278 4.86 11.33 37.06
C GLN A 278 4.05 12.37 37.85
N THR A 279 2.73 12.43 37.66
CA THR A 279 1.84 13.36 38.40
C THR A 279 1.52 12.92 39.84
N ALA A 280 1.90 11.70 40.25
CA ALA A 280 1.69 11.20 41.61
C ALA A 280 2.94 11.37 42.51
N HIS A 281 4.05 11.83 41.94
CA HIS A 281 5.31 12.13 42.61
C HIS A 281 5.66 13.63 42.57
N GLU A 282 4.73 14.47 42.09
CA GLU A 282 4.72 15.93 42.19
C GLU A 282 3.67 16.33 43.23
#